data_AF-A0A0F8X2Z6-F1
#
_entry.id   AF-A0A0F8X2Z6-F1
#
_cell.length_a   1.000
_cell.length_b   1.000
_cell.length_c   1.000
_cell.angle_alpha   90.00
_cell.angle_beta   90.00
_cell.angle_gamma   90.00
#
_symmetry.space_group_name_H-M   'P 1'
#
loop_
_entity.id
_entity.type
_entity.pdbx_description
1 polymer ?
#
loop_
_entity_poly.entity_id
_entity_poly.type
_entity_poly.pdbx_seq_one_letter_code
_entity_poly.pdbx_strand_id
1 'polypeptide(L)'
;IKQLDSLKIDLSKTAPKKENLYFKNGVLYKKGILFAKGIEKGRVLDQFLKKINFKPKSVIFIDDKLKYLDEVEKFCKKLKIKFLGLRYGYLDKKVNNLQGFICDIQHKNLKKIFCFIQLNRNGYFQIVIYFKNNKLSMLIF
;
A
#
# COMPACT_ATOMS: atom_id res chain seq x y z
N ILE A 1 6.68 -10.79 -7.80
CA ILE A 1 7.08 -9.36 -7.74
C ILE A 1 8.44 -9.40 -7.10
N LYS A 2 9.50 -8.92 -7.78
CA LYS A 2 10.88 -9.25 -7.40
C LYS A 2 11.17 -9.01 -5.91
N GLN A 3 10.66 -7.93 -5.31
CA GLN A 3 10.85 -7.62 -3.88
C GLN A 3 10.18 -8.63 -2.93
N LEU A 4 8.96 -9.10 -3.25
CA LEU A 4 8.25 -10.07 -2.41
C LEU A 4 8.86 -11.47 -2.58
N ASP A 5 9.27 -11.79 -3.80
CA ASP A 5 9.88 -13.08 -4.14
C ASP A 5 11.22 -13.24 -3.39
N SER A 6 12.04 -12.17 -3.26
CA SER A 6 13.27 -12.19 -2.47
C SER A 6 13.05 -12.40 -0.96
N LEU A 7 11.87 -12.02 -0.45
CA LEU A 7 11.49 -12.23 0.95
C LEU A 7 10.74 -13.56 1.16
N LYS A 8 10.59 -14.38 0.10
CA LYS A 8 9.79 -15.62 0.11
C LYS A 8 8.33 -15.38 0.52
N ILE A 9 7.79 -14.19 0.25
CA ILE A 9 6.40 -13.83 0.55
C ILE A 9 5.55 -14.05 -0.71
N ASP A 10 4.59 -14.97 -0.63
CA ASP A 10 3.62 -15.23 -1.70
C ASP A 10 2.19 -14.92 -1.26
N LEU A 11 1.72 -13.75 -1.66
CA LEU A 11 0.38 -13.24 -1.37
C LEU A 11 -0.70 -13.89 -2.22
N SER A 12 -0.33 -14.54 -3.33
CA SER A 12 -1.31 -15.18 -4.20
C SER A 12 -1.97 -16.37 -3.50
N LYS A 13 -1.31 -16.97 -2.50
CA LYS A 13 -1.82 -18.13 -1.73
C LYS A 13 -3.11 -17.80 -0.98
N THR A 14 -3.20 -16.62 -0.39
CA THR A 14 -4.35 -16.16 0.42
C THR A 14 -5.14 -15.02 -0.24
N ALA A 15 -4.89 -14.78 -1.52
CA ALA A 15 -5.61 -13.82 -2.31
C ALA A 15 -7.12 -14.20 -2.37
N PRO A 16 -8.05 -13.24 -2.16
CA PRO A 16 -9.49 -13.49 -2.22
C PRO A 16 -9.97 -13.86 -3.64
N LYS A 17 -9.20 -13.50 -4.67
CA LYS A 17 -9.42 -13.86 -6.07
C LYS A 17 -8.09 -14.22 -6.72
N LYS A 18 -8.09 -15.26 -7.56
CA LYS A 18 -6.90 -15.70 -8.31
C LYS A 18 -6.73 -14.95 -9.64
N GLU A 19 -7.85 -14.53 -10.21
CA GLU A 19 -7.93 -13.75 -11.44
C GLU A 19 -7.42 -12.31 -11.25
N ASN A 20 -6.91 -11.73 -12.35
CA ASN A 20 -6.55 -10.31 -12.37
C ASN A 20 -7.83 -9.48 -12.60
N LEU A 21 -7.99 -8.39 -11.86
CA LEU A 21 -9.12 -7.48 -12.04
C LEU A 21 -8.63 -6.12 -12.50
N TYR A 22 -9.25 -5.59 -13.55
CA TYR A 22 -8.98 -4.26 -14.07
C TYR A 22 -10.16 -3.34 -13.77
N PHE A 23 -9.85 -2.13 -13.32
CA PHE A 23 -10.83 -1.11 -13.01
C PHE A 23 -10.67 0.07 -13.97
N LYS A 24 -11.78 0.75 -14.30
CA LYS A 24 -11.82 1.84 -15.29
C LYS A 24 -10.90 3.02 -14.96
N ASN A 25 -10.54 3.20 -13.69
CA ASN A 25 -9.68 4.27 -13.19
C ASN A 25 -8.19 3.88 -13.12
N GLY A 26 -7.77 2.81 -13.80
CA GLY A 26 -6.37 2.39 -13.83
C GLY A 26 -5.91 1.65 -12.57
N VAL A 27 -6.84 1.21 -11.71
CA VAL A 27 -6.52 0.27 -10.63
C VAL A 27 -6.39 -1.14 -11.23
N LEU A 28 -5.38 -1.88 -10.78
CA LEU A 28 -5.15 -3.27 -11.14
C LEU A 28 -5.07 -4.12 -9.88
N TYR A 29 -5.87 -5.17 -9.81
CA TYR A 29 -5.69 -6.25 -8.86
C TYR A 29 -4.93 -7.40 -9.53
N LYS A 30 -3.83 -7.85 -8.92
CA LYS A 30 -3.06 -8.99 -9.41
C LYS A 30 -2.35 -9.69 -8.27
N LYS A 31 -2.54 -11.02 -8.16
CA LYS A 31 -1.86 -11.88 -7.16
C LYS A 31 -1.95 -11.37 -5.71
N GLY A 32 -3.13 -10.93 -5.28
CA GLY A 32 -3.34 -10.43 -3.91
C GLY A 32 -2.92 -8.97 -3.69
N ILE A 33 -2.65 -8.23 -4.77
CA ILE A 33 -2.09 -6.87 -4.68
C ILE A 33 -2.95 -5.92 -5.51
N LEU A 34 -3.33 -4.80 -4.90
CA LEU A 34 -3.95 -3.68 -5.57
C LEU A 34 -2.89 -2.63 -5.92
N PHE A 35 -2.73 -2.40 -7.22
CA PHE A 35 -1.94 -1.32 -7.78
C PHE A 35 -2.87 -0.16 -8.10
N ALA A 36 -2.59 1.01 -7.55
CA ALA A 36 -3.33 2.23 -7.82
C ALA A 36 -2.39 3.43 -7.90
N LYS A 37 -2.75 4.42 -8.73
CA LYS A 37 -2.01 5.68 -8.89
C LYS A 37 -2.96 6.86 -8.72
N GLY A 38 -2.62 7.78 -7.82
CA GLY A 38 -3.35 9.04 -7.64
C GLY A 38 -4.79 8.91 -7.13
N ILE A 39 -5.16 7.76 -6.56
CA ILE A 39 -6.49 7.52 -6.00
C ILE A 39 -6.34 7.23 -4.51
N GLU A 40 -7.23 7.80 -3.70
CA GLU A 40 -7.32 7.57 -2.26
C GLU A 40 -7.46 6.07 -1.93
N LYS A 41 -6.71 5.61 -0.93
CA LYS A 41 -6.59 4.17 -0.64
C LYS A 41 -7.92 3.57 -0.17
N GLY A 42 -8.68 4.32 0.62
CA GLY A 42 -10.02 3.92 1.05
C GLY A 42 -10.97 3.68 -0.13
N ARG A 43 -10.90 4.54 -1.16
CA ARG A 43 -11.71 4.41 -2.39
C ARG A 43 -11.28 3.22 -3.25
N VAL A 44 -9.98 2.96 -3.34
CA VAL A 44 -9.45 1.77 -4.04
C VAL A 44 -9.93 0.49 -3.36
N LEU A 45 -9.91 0.45 -2.03
CA LEU A 45 -10.42 -0.68 -1.25
C LEU A 45 -11.93 -0.88 -1.46
N ASP A 46 -12.72 0.20 -1.44
CA ASP A 46 -14.16 0.14 -1.71
C ASP A 46 -14.49 -0.49 -3.06
N GLN A 47 -13.84 0.02 -4.11
CA GLN A 47 -14.04 -0.47 -5.48
C GLN A 47 -13.71 -1.95 -5.57
N PHE A 48 -12.60 -2.37 -4.95
CA PHE A 48 -12.20 -3.76 -4.93
C PHE A 48 -13.22 -4.65 -4.20
N LEU A 49 -13.60 -4.30 -2.97
CA LEU A 49 -14.55 -5.06 -2.17
C LEU A 49 -15.91 -5.22 -2.87
N LYS A 50 -16.40 -4.15 -3.49
CA LYS A 50 -17.62 -4.19 -4.33
C LYS A 50 -17.45 -5.09 -5.54
N LYS A 51 -16.32 -4.99 -6.25
CA LYS A 51 -16.05 -5.79 -7.46
C LYS A 51 -16.02 -7.29 -7.19
N ILE A 52 -15.55 -7.70 -6.01
CA ILE A 52 -15.52 -9.11 -5.61
C ILE A 52 -16.75 -9.53 -4.78
N ASN A 53 -17.73 -8.64 -4.60
CA ASN A 53 -18.92 -8.83 -3.77
C ASN A 53 -18.60 -9.37 -2.36
N PHE A 54 -17.66 -8.73 -1.67
CA PHE A 54 -17.16 -9.19 -0.37
C PHE A 54 -17.15 -8.07 0.67
N LYS A 55 -17.58 -8.39 1.90
CA LYS A 55 -17.54 -7.48 3.05
C LYS A 55 -16.75 -8.10 4.21
N PRO A 56 -15.52 -7.62 4.51
CA PRO A 56 -14.76 -8.14 5.64
C PRO A 56 -15.42 -7.77 6.97
N LYS A 57 -15.25 -8.62 7.99
CA LYS A 57 -15.65 -8.30 9.37
C LYS A 57 -14.72 -7.28 10.03
N SER A 58 -13.45 -7.30 9.64
CA SER A 58 -12.43 -6.37 10.12
C SER A 58 -11.34 -6.11 9.09
N VAL A 59 -10.72 -4.94 9.15
CA VAL A 59 -9.56 -4.52 8.36
C VAL A 59 -8.44 -4.11 9.30
N ILE A 60 -7.27 -4.73 9.15
CA ILE A 60 -6.00 -4.27 9.72
C ILE A 60 -5.27 -3.51 8.61
N PHE A 61 -4.81 -2.29 8.85
CA PHE A 61 -4.16 -1.46 7.85
C PHE A 61 -2.85 -0.90 8.40
N ILE A 62 -1.77 -1.05 7.64
CA ILE A 62 -0.43 -0.60 8.04
C ILE A 62 0.09 0.37 6.99
N ASP A 63 0.48 1.58 7.42
CA ASP A 63 1.02 2.63 6.56
C ASP A 63 1.94 3.56 7.37
N ASP A 64 2.89 4.23 6.74
CA ASP A 64 3.80 5.18 7.39
C ASP A 64 3.13 6.54 7.64
N LYS A 65 2.12 6.90 6.84
CA LYS A 65 1.46 8.20 6.89
C LYS A 65 0.09 8.12 7.54
N LEU A 66 -0.10 8.93 8.59
CA LEU A 66 -1.35 9.01 9.35
C LEU A 66 -2.56 9.31 8.46
N LYS A 67 -2.41 10.23 7.49
CA LYS A 67 -3.51 10.60 6.57
C LYS A 67 -4.14 9.39 5.86
N TYR A 68 -3.33 8.39 5.52
CA TYR A 68 -3.81 7.20 4.80
C TYR A 68 -4.53 6.22 5.74
N LEU A 69 -4.10 6.15 7.01
CA LEU A 69 -4.84 5.44 8.05
C LEU A 69 -6.21 6.08 8.26
N ASP A 70 -6.28 7.41 8.37
CA ASP A 70 -7.53 8.14 8.58
C ASP A 70 -8.50 7.96 7.41
N GLU A 71 -8.01 8.02 6.16
CA GLU A 71 -8.80 7.77 4.95
C GLU A 71 -9.46 6.38 4.97
N VAL A 72 -8.69 5.34 5.31
CA VAL A 72 -9.18 3.96 5.33
C VAL A 72 -10.08 3.71 6.55
N GLU A 73 -9.80 4.33 7.69
CA GLU A 73 -10.65 4.26 8.88
C GLU A 73 -12.02 4.87 8.61
N LYS A 74 -12.08 6.08 8.03
CA LYS A 74 -13.35 6.75 7.66
C LYS A 74 -14.19 5.86 6.73
N PHE A 75 -13.54 5.23 5.76
CA PHE A 75 -14.18 4.26 4.87
C PHE A 75 -14.74 3.05 5.65
N CYS A 76 -13.94 2.44 6.54
CA CYS A 76 -14.37 1.30 7.33
C CYS A 76 -15.53 1.65 8.28
N LYS A 77 -15.50 2.83 8.91
CA LYS A 77 -16.59 3.36 9.75
C LYS A 77 -17.89 3.46 8.96
N LYS A 78 -17.85 4.04 7.75
CA LYS A 78 -19.04 4.17 6.87
C LYS A 78 -19.68 2.81 6.56
N LEU A 79 -18.87 1.77 6.38
CA LEU A 79 -19.35 0.42 6.08
C LEU A 79 -19.63 -0.46 7.31
N LYS A 80 -19.47 0.07 8.52
CA LYS A 80 -19.55 -0.67 9.79
C LYS A 80 -18.59 -1.87 9.84
N ILE A 81 -17.37 -1.67 9.36
CA ILE A 81 -16.28 -2.65 9.38
C ILE A 81 -15.34 -2.30 10.53
N LYS A 82 -14.96 -3.29 11.36
CA LYS A 82 -13.99 -3.06 12.45
C LYS A 82 -12.63 -2.70 11.88
N PHE A 83 -11.98 -1.66 12.38
CA PHE A 83 -10.70 -1.18 11.85
C PHE A 83 -9.61 -1.20 12.92
N LEU A 84 -8.41 -1.65 12.54
CA LEU A 84 -7.17 -1.52 13.33
C LEU A 84 -6.10 -0.89 12.44
N GLY A 85 -5.78 0.37 12.68
CA GLY A 85 -4.71 1.08 12.00
C GLY A 85 -3.39 0.98 12.76
N LEU A 86 -2.30 0.63 12.08
CA LEU A 86 -0.95 0.61 12.64
C LEU A 86 -0.05 1.57 11.85
N ARG A 87 0.37 2.67 12.49
CA ARG A 87 1.30 3.61 11.86
C ARG A 87 2.74 3.17 12.05
N TYR A 88 3.49 3.00 10.97
CA TYR A 88 4.92 2.70 11.03
C TYR A 88 5.76 3.99 11.07
N GLY A 89 6.06 4.48 12.28
CA GLY A 89 6.81 5.74 12.51
C GLY A 89 8.32 5.58 12.70
N TYR A 90 8.94 4.48 12.25
CA TYR A 90 10.34 4.17 12.57
C TYR A 90 11.33 5.28 12.15
N LEU A 91 11.03 5.99 11.07
CA LEU A 91 11.89 7.07 10.55
C LEU A 91 11.54 8.46 11.08
N ASP A 92 10.49 8.63 11.88
CA ASP A 92 10.01 9.95 12.33
C ASP A 92 11.12 10.77 13.01
N LYS A 93 11.87 10.14 13.91
CA LYS A 93 13.00 10.80 14.61
C LYS A 93 14.11 11.21 13.66
N LYS A 94 14.41 10.40 12.64
CA LYS A 94 15.44 10.73 11.63
C LYS A 94 14.99 11.87 10.71
N VAL A 95 13.70 11.91 10.36
CA VAL A 95 13.11 12.99 9.55
C VAL A 95 13.06 14.30 10.34
N ASN A 96 12.72 14.28 11.62
CA ASN A 96 12.70 15.49 12.45
C ASN A 96 14.09 16.12 12.63
N ASN A 97 15.14 15.29 12.59
CA ASN A 97 16.53 15.73 12.72
C ASN A 97 17.19 16.00 11.36
N LEU A 98 16.42 15.96 10.28
CA LEU A 98 16.94 16.09 8.92
C LEU A 98 17.34 17.55 8.65
N GLN A 99 18.61 17.78 8.30
CA GLN A 99 19.09 19.10 7.89
C GLN A 99 18.88 19.27 6.38
N GLY A 100 17.96 20.15 5.99
CA GLY A 100 17.57 20.36 4.59
C GLY A 100 18.76 20.61 3.65
N PHE A 101 19.73 21.42 4.09
CA PHE A 101 20.95 21.72 3.32
C PHE A 101 21.79 20.46 2.99
N ILE A 102 21.97 19.56 3.96
CA ILE A 102 22.69 18.29 3.74
C ILE A 102 21.91 17.41 2.75
N CYS A 103 20.59 17.35 2.88
CA CYS A 103 19.75 16.61 1.94
C CYS A 103 19.80 17.17 0.52
N ASP A 104 19.87 18.50 0.36
CA ASP A 104 20.01 19.12 -0.96
C ASP A 104 21.37 18.80 -1.60
N ILE A 105 22.45 18.79 -0.82
CA ILE A 105 23.78 18.37 -1.28
C ILE A 105 23.77 16.89 -1.65
N GLN A 106 23.21 16.03 -0.80
CA GLN A 106 23.09 14.60 -1.06
C GLN A 106 22.24 14.35 -2.32
N HIS A 107 21.13 15.06 -2.50
CA HIS A 107 20.24 14.91 -3.64
C HIS A 107 20.88 15.40 -4.95
N LYS A 108 21.60 16.53 -4.93
CA LYS A 108 22.37 17.05 -6.07
C LYS A 108 23.46 16.07 -6.50
N ASN A 109 24.15 15.45 -5.55
CA ASN A 109 25.19 14.46 -5.85
C ASN A 109 24.62 13.05 -6.13
N LEU A 110 23.39 12.76 -5.69
CA LEU A 110 22.72 11.49 -5.97
C LEU A 110 22.60 11.23 -7.46
N LYS A 111 22.36 12.26 -8.28
CA LYS A 111 22.31 12.16 -9.75
C LYS A 111 23.63 11.66 -10.37
N LYS A 112 24.77 11.93 -9.75
CA LYS A 112 26.09 11.45 -10.21
C LYS A 112 26.32 9.96 -9.86
N ILE A 113 25.64 9.45 -8.84
CA ILE A 113 25.71 8.04 -8.40
C ILE A 113 24.61 7.18 -9.05
N PHE A 114 23.44 7.76 -9.37
CA PHE A 114 22.25 7.02 -9.80
C PHE A 114 22.17 6.63 -11.29
N CYS A 115 23.20 6.89 -12.11
CA CYS A 115 23.21 6.46 -13.52
C CYS A 115 23.11 4.93 -13.67
N PHE A 116 23.33 4.15 -12.60
CA PHE A 116 23.16 2.69 -12.57
C PHE A 116 21.79 2.18 -12.06
N ILE A 117 20.92 3.02 -11.50
CA ILE A 117 19.64 2.58 -10.87
C ILE A 117 18.46 3.26 -11.58
N GLN A 118 18.53 3.37 -12.90
CA GLN A 118 17.44 3.89 -13.72
C GLN A 118 16.50 2.77 -14.16
N LEU A 119 16.01 1.94 -13.24
CA LEU A 119 14.91 1.03 -13.51
C LEU A 119 14.01 0.89 -12.27
N ASN A 120 12.76 1.34 -12.43
CA ASN A 120 11.61 1.25 -11.51
C ASN A 120 11.43 2.38 -10.48
N ARG A 121 11.12 3.58 -10.96
CA ARG A 121 10.28 4.54 -10.21
C ARG A 121 8.94 4.70 -10.91
N ASN A 122 8.19 3.61 -10.97
CA ASN A 122 6.79 3.71 -11.32
C ASN A 122 6.05 4.11 -10.05
N GLY A 123 5.57 5.36 -9.97
CA GLY A 123 4.85 5.94 -8.82
C GLY A 123 3.48 5.31 -8.55
N TYR A 124 3.44 3.99 -8.43
CA TYR A 124 2.32 3.20 -7.97
C TYR A 124 2.46 2.99 -6.47
N PHE A 125 1.38 3.20 -5.73
CA PHE A 125 1.30 2.72 -4.35
C PHE A 125 0.94 1.23 -4.41
N GLN A 126 1.71 0.39 -3.72
CA GLN A 126 1.46 -1.05 -3.67
C GLN A 126 0.66 -1.40 -2.43
N ILE A 127 -0.61 -1.75 -2.62
CA ILE A 127 -1.48 -2.19 -1.53
C ILE A 127 -1.51 -3.72 -1.52
N VAL A 128 -0.90 -4.33 -0.50
CA VAL A 128 -0.91 -5.77 -0.27
C VAL A 128 -2.15 -6.12 0.55
N ILE A 129 -2.97 -7.03 0.03
CA ILE A 129 -4.22 -7.47 0.66
C ILE A 129 -4.12 -8.95 0.97
N TYR A 130 -4.17 -9.30 2.25
CA TYR A 130 -4.09 -10.66 2.76
C TYR A 130 -5.31 -11.00 3.63
N PHE A 131 -5.81 -12.23 3.53
CA PHE A 131 -6.92 -12.73 4.36
C PHE A 131 -6.49 -13.88 5.25
N LYS A 132 -6.85 -13.82 6.54
CA LYS A 132 -6.77 -14.94 7.49
C LYS A 132 -8.00 -14.96 8.38
N ASN A 133 -8.70 -16.08 8.42
CA ASN A 133 -9.88 -16.30 9.26
C ASN A 133 -10.95 -15.19 9.12
N ASN A 134 -11.32 -14.81 7.89
CA ASN A 134 -12.26 -13.71 7.60
C ASN A 134 -11.84 -12.31 8.09
N LYS A 135 -10.58 -12.14 8.50
CA LYS A 135 -9.97 -10.84 8.76
C LYS A 135 -9.17 -10.41 7.54
N LEU A 136 -9.39 -9.17 7.10
CA LEU A 136 -8.57 -8.53 6.10
C LEU A 136 -7.37 -7.88 6.79
N SER A 137 -6.17 -8.15 6.31
CA SER A 137 -4.94 -7.47 6.70
C SER A 137 -4.31 -6.86 5.46
N MET A 138 -4.06 -5.57 5.52
CA MET A 138 -3.55 -4.76 4.43
C MET A 138 -2.19 -4.20 4.83
N LEU A 139 -1.15 -4.63 4.12
CA LEU A 139 0.20 -4.06 4.23
C LEU A 139 0.41 -3.12 3.04
N ILE A 140 1.17 -2.05 3.22
CA ILE A 140 1.53 -1.16 2.11
C ILE A 140 3.04 -0.95 2.13
N PHE A 141 3.65 -1.05 0.94
CA PHE A 141 5.06 -0.74 0.68
C PHE A 141 5.15 0.52 -0.20
#